data_AF-A0A2H9ZZK6-F1
#
_entry.id   AF-A0A2H9ZZK6-F1
#
_cell.length_a   1.000
_cell.length_b   1.000
_cell.length_c   1.000
_cell.angle_alpha   90.00
_cell.angle_beta   90.00
_cell.angle_gamma   90.00
#
_symmetry.space_group_name_H-M   'P 1'
#
loop_
_entity.id
_entity.type
_entity.pdbx_description
1 polymer ?
#
loop_
_entity_poly.entity_id
_entity_poly.type
_entity_poly.pdbx_seq_one_letter_code
_entity_poly.pdbx_strand_id
1 'polypeptide(L)' 'MDRSWIKMDRRLFEYNNGVNSFIDFALKNECLVNGRIRCPCLRCENMKLFEANIVKNHLFFHRFDETYER' A
#
# COMPACT_ATOMS: atom_id res chain seq x y z
N MET A 1 6.42 8.13 -7.10
CA MET A 1 5.07 7.74 -7.59
C MET A 1 4.15 8.91 -7.39
N ASP A 2 3.26 9.18 -8.35
CA ASP A 2 2.12 10.05 -8.10
C ASP A 2 1.31 9.46 -6.93
N ARG A 3 0.96 10.29 -5.94
CA ARG A 3 0.21 9.89 -4.73
C ARG A 3 -1.25 10.36 -4.79
N SER A 4 -1.67 10.95 -5.90
CA SER A 4 -3.02 11.51 -6.07
C SER A 4 -4.10 10.42 -5.99
N TRP A 5 -3.76 9.19 -6.42
CA TRP A 5 -4.63 8.02 -6.31
C TRP A 5 -4.97 7.61 -4.87
N ILE A 6 -4.16 7.98 -3.87
CA ILE A 6 -4.43 7.67 -2.46
C ILE A 6 -5.76 8.28 -1.99
N LYS A 7 -6.10 9.45 -2.53
CA LYS A 7 -7.33 10.20 -2.21
C LYS A 7 -8.52 9.83 -3.09
N MET A 8 -8.30 9.01 -4.12
CA MET A 8 -9.36 8.58 -5.03
C MET A 8 -10.26 7.53 -4.37
N ASP A 9 -11.48 7.39 -4.89
CA ASP A 9 -12.39 6.36 -4.39
C ASP A 9 -11.80 4.96 -4.62
N ARG A 10 -11.86 4.12 -3.58
CA ARG A 10 -11.24 2.78 -3.56
C ARG A 10 -11.82 1.80 -4.59
N ARG A 11 -12.99 2.12 -5.16
CA ARG A 11 -13.65 1.34 -6.21
C ARG A 11 -13.20 1.76 -7.60
N LEU A 12 -12.51 2.90 -7.72
CA LEU A 12 -11.99 3.36 -9.00
C LEU A 12 -10.77 2.54 -9.42
N PHE A 13 -10.63 2.42 -10.73
CA PHE A 13 -9.53 1.70 -11.35
C PHE A 13 -8.18 2.32 -10.97
N GLU A 14 -8.13 3.63 -10.86
CA GLU A 14 -6.97 4.44 -10.54
C GLU A 14 -6.42 4.11 -9.14
N TYR A 15 -7.30 3.93 -8.16
CA TYR A 15 -6.89 3.48 -6.82
C TYR A 15 -6.28 2.07 -6.88
N ASN A 16 -6.94 1.14 -7.58
CA ASN A 16 -6.44 -0.23 -7.70
C ASN A 16 -5.08 -0.28 -8.41
N ASN A 17 -4.93 0.49 -9.48
CA ASN A 17 -3.70 0.61 -10.24
C ASN A 17 -2.58 1.20 -9.37
N GLY A 18 -2.86 2.28 -8.64
CA GLY A 18 -1.93 2.89 -7.70
C GLY A 18 -1.47 1.93 -6.60
N VAL A 19 -2.39 1.16 -6.01
CA VAL A 19 -2.07 0.10 -5.03
C VAL A 19 -1.19 -0.99 -5.64
N ASN A 20 -1.50 -1.48 -6.85
CA ASN A 20 -0.69 -2.51 -7.50
C ASN A 20 0.71 -1.97 -7.83
N SER A 21 0.83 -0.73 -8.32
CA SER A 21 2.13 -0.09 -8.56
C SER A 21 2.93 0.11 -7.27
N PHE A 22 2.27 0.49 -6.17
CA PHE A 22 2.90 0.58 -4.86
C PHE A 22 3.46 -0.77 -4.40
N ILE A 23 2.65 -1.84 -4.51
CA ILE A 23 3.05 -3.20 -4.13
C ILE A 23 4.21 -3.67 -5.01
N ASP A 24 4.12 -3.53 -6.34
CA ASP A 24 5.18 -3.95 -7.27
C ASP A 24 6.51 -3.24 -6.96
N PHE A 25 6.47 -1.95 -6.67
CA PHE A 25 7.65 -1.22 -6.24
C PHE A 25 8.16 -1.67 -4.87
N ALA A 26 7.27 -1.86 -3.88
CA ALA A 26 7.67 -2.35 -2.56
C ALA A 26 8.29 -3.76 -2.64
N LEU A 27 7.86 -4.57 -3.60
CA LEU A 27 8.44 -5.89 -3.88
C LEU A 27 9.81 -5.81 -4.57
N LYS A 28 10.02 -4.83 -5.44
CA LYS A 28 11.28 -4.62 -6.17
C LYS A 28 12.36 -3.88 -5.37
N ASN A 29 11.98 -3.16 -4.32
CA ASN A 29 12.91 -2.44 -3.45
C ASN A 29 13.33 -3.27 -2.24
N GLU A 30 14.43 -2.85 -1.58
CA GLU A 30 14.97 -3.45 -0.34
C GLU A 30 14.03 -3.36 0.88
N CYS A 31 12.80 -2.86 0.70
CA CYS A 31 11.75 -2.85 1.72
C CYS A 31 11.15 -4.24 1.97
N LEU A 32 11.51 -5.23 1.16
CA LEU A 32 11.10 -6.62 1.30
C LEU A 32 11.83 -7.29 2.47
N VAL A 33 11.11 -7.55 3.56
CA VAL A 33 11.64 -8.33 4.69
C VAL A 33 11.04 -9.73 4.61
N ASN A 34 11.86 -10.71 4.22
CA ASN A 34 11.45 -12.11 4.14
C ASN A 34 10.20 -12.34 3.25
N GLY A 35 10.14 -11.68 2.09
CA GLY A 35 8.99 -11.78 1.18
C GLY A 35 7.78 -10.91 1.58
N ARG A 36 7.87 -10.11 2.64
CA ARG A 36 6.78 -9.28 3.15
C ARG A 36 7.07 -7.80 2.98
N ILE A 37 6.03 -7.02 2.76
CA ILE A 37 6.08 -5.57 2.62
C ILE A 37 5.44 -4.90 3.83
N ARG A 38 5.91 -3.71 4.18
CA ARG A 38 5.28 -2.93 5.25
C ARG A 38 3.93 -2.42 4.78
N CYS A 39 2.94 -2.50 5.66
CA CYS A 39 1.58 -2.07 5.36
C CYS A 39 1.39 -0.60 5.74
N PRO A 40 1.19 0.30 4.76
CA PRO A 40 1.03 1.73 5.02
C PRO A 40 -0.44 2.10 5.24
N CYS A 41 -1.28 1.16 5.70
CA CYS A 41 -2.67 1.48 6.03
C CYS A 41 -2.74 2.22 7.37
N LEU A 42 -3.80 3.01 7.58
CA LEU A 42 -4.03 3.76 8.83
C LEU A 42 -3.99 2.88 10.09
N ARG A 43 -4.35 1.60 9.97
CA ARG A 43 -4.37 0.66 11.10
C ARG A 43 -3.00 0.09 11.43
N CYS A 44 -2.12 -0.01 10.44
CA CYS A 44 -0.81 -0.63 10.61
C CYS A 44 0.30 0.41 10.75
N GLU A 45 0.07 1.65 10.31
CA GLU A 45 0.96 2.80 10.48
C GLU A 45 2.40 2.49 10.04
N ASN A 46 2.54 1.71 8.95
CA ASN A 46 3.85 1.26 8.44
C ASN A 46 4.70 0.42 9.41
N MET A 47 4.12 -0.07 10.51
CA MET A 47 4.82 -0.88 11.53
C MET A 47 4.76 -2.37 11.25
N LYS A 48 3.71 -2.84 10.56
CA LYS A 48 3.47 -4.28 10.34
C LYS A 48 3.87 -4.72 8.94
N LEU A 49 4.46 -5.92 8.88
CA LEU A 49 4.88 -6.58 7.65
C LEU A 49 3.86 -7.65 7.27
N PHE A 50 3.35 -7.60 6.04
CA PHE A 50 2.46 -8.61 5.50
C PHE A 50 2.80 -8.95 4.06
N GLU A 51 2.24 -10.04 3.56
CA GLU A 51 2.32 -10.39 2.15
C GLU A 51 1.53 -9.39 1.29
N ALA A 52 1.94 -9.23 0.03
CA ALA A 52 1.34 -8.31 -0.92
C ALA A 52 -0.20 -8.38 -0.98
N ASN A 53 -0.75 -9.61 -1.00
CA ASN A 53 -2.20 -9.82 -1.06
C ASN A 53 -2.92 -9.31 0.20
N ILE A 54 -2.32 -9.50 1.37
CA ILE A 54 -2.87 -9.02 2.65
C ILE A 54 -2.79 -7.50 2.73
N VAL A 55 -1.68 -6.89 2.28
CA VAL A 55 -1.56 -5.44 2.21
C VAL A 55 -2.60 -4.84 1.27
N LYS A 56 -2.85 -5.45 0.11
CA LYS A 56 -3.91 -4.99 -0.81
C LYS A 56 -5.28 -4.96 -0.13
N ASN A 57 -5.64 -6.02 0.60
CA ASN A 57 -6.88 -6.06 1.37
C ASN A 57 -6.90 -4.99 2.47
N HIS A 58 -5.81 -4.82 3.22
CA HIS A 58 -5.72 -3.80 4.26
C HIS A 58 -5.89 -2.39 3.69
N LEU A 59 -5.28 -2.09 2.54
CA LEU A 59 -5.45 -0.80 1.88
C LEU A 59 -6.87 -0.59 1.37
N PHE A 60 -7.55 -1.66 0.96
CA PHE A 60 -8.96 -1.58 0.60
C PHE A 60 -9.85 -1.33 1.82
N PHE A 61 -9.67 -2.01 2.94
CA PHE A 61 -10.56 -1.89 4.11
C PHE A 61 -10.21 -0.71 5.02
N HIS A 62 -8.93 -0.56 5.36
CA HIS A 62 -8.44 0.38 6.38
C HIS A 62 -7.95 1.72 5.81
N ARG A 63 -8.02 1.89 4.49
CA ARG A 63 -7.49 3.05 3.74
C ARG A 63 -5.97 3.20 3.86
N PHE A 64 -5.39 3.83 2.86
CA PHE A 64 -3.99 4.21 2.87
C PHE A 64 -3.79 5.40 3.82
N ASP A 65 -2.66 5.41 4.53
CA ASP A 65 -2.28 6.56 5.35
C ASP A 65 -1.89 7.74 4.45
N GLU A 66 -2.73 8.78 4.42
CA GLU A 66 -2.50 9.95 3.54
C GLU A 66 -1.26 10.76 3.94
N THR A 67 -0.79 10.60 5.17
CA THR A 67 0.43 11.20 5.73
C THR A 67 1.69 10.36 5.47
N TYR A 68 1.60 9.33 4.63
CA TYR A 68 2.74 8.46 4.36
C TYR A 68 3.83 9.20 3.57
N GLU A 69 4.92 9.58 4.25
CA GLU A 69 6.02 10.37 3.67
C GLU A 69 7.22 9.54 3.18
N ARG A 70 7.20 8.21 3.29
CA ARG A 70 8.38 7.36 3.01
C ARG A 70 8.63 7.06 1.54
#